data_AF-A0A950JM61-F1
#
_entry.id   AF-A0A950JM61-F1
#
_cell.length_a   1.000
_cell.length_b   1.000
_cell.length_c   1.000
_cell.angle_alpha   90.00
_cell.angle_beta   90.00
_cell.angle_gamma   90.00
#
_symmetry.space_group_name_H-M   'P 1'
#
loop_
_entity.id
_entity.type
_entity.pdbx_description
1 polymer ?
#
loop_
_entity_poly.entity_id
_entity_poly.type
_entity_poly.pdbx_seq_one_letter_code
_entity_poly.pdbx_strand_id
1 'polypeptide(L)'
;MNAATRPFDDIRALLEKMPKADEAARSAAREREGQLTKPAGSLGRLEEISEWMAAWQGSARPHVDRPLVAVFAGNHGVVAQGVSAFPQSVTQ
;
A
#
# COMPACT_ATOMS: atom_id res chain seq x y z
N MET A 1 16.41 10.12 34.23
CA MET A 1 17.45 10.35 33.20
C MET A 1 16.74 10.26 31.86
N ASN A 2 16.61 11.38 31.15
CA ASN A 2 15.79 11.47 29.94
C ASN A 2 16.56 10.79 28.79
N ALA A 3 16.11 9.62 28.34
CA ALA A 3 16.71 8.97 27.18
C ALA A 3 16.43 9.86 25.96
N ALA A 4 17.46 10.57 25.47
CA ALA A 4 17.32 11.43 24.31
C ALA A 4 16.84 10.60 23.10
N THR A 5 15.71 10.99 22.52
CA THR A 5 15.19 10.42 21.27
C THR A 5 16.26 10.47 20.19
N ARG A 6 16.54 9.32 19.57
CA ARG A 6 17.50 9.16 18.47
C ARG A 6 16.83 9.55 17.14
N PRO A 7 17.62 9.93 16.11
CA PRO A 7 17.09 10.15 14.77
C PRO A 7 16.25 8.97 14.29
N PHE A 8 15.06 9.23 13.74
CA PHE A 8 14.09 8.23 13.24
C PHE A 8 13.36 7.39 14.31
N ASP A 9 13.42 7.74 15.60
CA ASP A 9 12.61 7.06 16.62
C ASP A 9 11.09 7.21 16.39
N ASP A 10 10.68 8.32 15.75
CA ASP A 10 9.31 8.55 15.28
C ASP A 10 8.89 7.54 14.20
N ILE A 11 9.73 7.30 13.20
CA ILE A 11 9.49 6.29 12.15
C ILE A 11 9.42 4.90 12.77
N ARG A 12 10.36 4.56 13.67
CA ARG A 12 10.34 3.27 14.36
C ARG A 12 9.04 3.06 15.16
N ALA A 13 8.60 4.07 15.89
CA ALA A 13 7.36 4.02 16.63
C ALA A 13 6.11 3.86 15.73
N LEU A 14 6.13 4.42 14.51
CA LEU A 14 5.06 4.19 13.52
C LEU A 14 5.05 2.75 13.01
N LEU A 15 6.23 2.17 12.72
CA LEU A 15 6.36 0.78 12.27
C LEU A 15 5.81 -0.21 13.30
N GLU A 16 6.09 0.02 14.58
CA GLU A 16 5.57 -0.81 15.68
C GLU A 16 4.04 -0.78 15.80
N LYS A 17 3.40 0.31 15.37
CA LYS A 17 1.96 0.53 15.45
C LYS A 17 1.22 0.23 14.15
N MET A 18 1.90 -0.27 13.12
CA MET A 18 1.24 -0.58 11.86
C MET A 18 0.11 -1.60 12.07
N PRO A 19 -1.08 -1.36 11.48
CA PRO A 19 -2.16 -2.31 11.59
C PRO A 19 -1.80 -3.61 10.87
N LYS A 20 -2.39 -4.72 11.32
CA LYS A 20 -2.41 -5.97 10.57
C LYS A 20 -3.62 -5.98 9.65
N ALA A 21 -3.53 -6.78 8.58
CA ALA A 21 -4.68 -7.06 7.74
C ALA A 21 -5.79 -7.76 8.55
N ASP A 22 -7.05 -7.39 8.30
CA ASP A 22 -8.23 -7.99 8.90
C ASP A 22 -8.60 -9.29 8.18
N GLU A 23 -8.24 -10.43 8.78
CA GLU A 23 -8.52 -11.75 8.22
C GLU A 23 -10.01 -12.12 8.27
N ALA A 24 -10.78 -11.52 9.19
CA ALA A 24 -12.23 -11.73 9.24
C ALA A 24 -12.92 -11.03 8.07
N ALA A 25 -12.52 -9.79 7.76
CA ALA A 25 -12.99 -9.08 6.57
C ALA A 25 -12.58 -9.78 5.27
N ARG A 26 -11.35 -10.32 5.20
CA ARG A 26 -10.91 -11.15 4.07
C ARG A 26 -11.80 -12.37 3.87
N SER A 27 -12.05 -13.12 4.95
CA SER A 27 -12.88 -14.33 4.91
C SER A 27 -14.32 -14.02 4.50
N ALA A 28 -14.90 -12.96 5.05
CA ALA A 28 -16.25 -12.52 4.69
C ALA A 28 -16.34 -12.03 3.23
N ALA A 29 -15.30 -11.40 2.69
CA ALA A 29 -15.25 -11.03 1.28
C ALA A 29 -15.22 -12.28 0.39
N ARG A 30 -14.40 -13.28 0.71
CA ARG A 30 -14.30 -14.57 0.01
C ARG A 30 -15.61 -15.36 0.05
N GLU A 31 -16.29 -15.40 1.19
CA GLU A 31 -17.61 -16.05 1.32
C GLU A 31 -18.66 -15.39 0.43
N ARG A 32 -18.69 -14.05 0.40
CA ARG A 32 -19.58 -13.28 -0.47
C ARG A 32 -19.27 -13.54 -1.94
N GLU A 33 -17.99 -13.59 -2.29
CA GLU A 33 -17.45 -13.89 -3.63
C GLU A 33 -18.09 -15.16 -4.22
N GLY A 34 -18.09 -16.24 -3.43
CA GLY A 34 -18.66 -17.54 -3.80
C GLY A 34 -20.18 -17.56 -3.94
N GLN A 35 -20.89 -16.53 -3.46
CA GLN A 35 -22.35 -16.39 -3.60
C GLN A 35 -22.77 -15.53 -4.80
N LEU A 36 -21.82 -14.93 -5.52
CA LEU A 36 -22.12 -14.10 -6.69
C LEU A 36 -22.55 -14.96 -7.86
N THR A 37 -23.40 -14.42 -8.74
CA THR A 37 -23.85 -15.08 -9.97
C THR A 37 -22.74 -15.11 -11.02
N LYS A 38 -21.77 -16.00 -10.80
CA LYS A 38 -20.61 -16.25 -11.66
C LYS A 38 -20.05 -17.66 -11.37
N PRO A 39 -19.35 -18.30 -12.31
CA PRO A 39 -18.56 -19.49 -11.98
C PRO A 39 -17.51 -19.15 -10.92
N ALA A 40 -17.24 -20.08 -10.00
CA ALA A 40 -16.18 -19.92 -9.01
C ALA A 40 -14.83 -19.65 -9.71
N GLY A 41 -14.06 -18.67 -9.26
CA GLY A 41 -12.77 -18.32 -9.85
C GLY A 41 -12.83 -17.57 -11.19
N SER A 42 -14.02 -17.28 -11.75
CA SER A 42 -14.12 -16.71 -13.10
C SER A 42 -13.55 -15.29 -13.22
N LEU A 43 -13.36 -14.57 -12.12
CA LEU A 43 -12.77 -13.23 -12.12
C LEU A 43 -11.24 -13.27 -11.86
N GLY A 44 -10.69 -14.46 -11.57
CA GLY A 44 -9.26 -14.68 -11.37
C GLY A 44 -8.65 -13.70 -10.38
N ARG A 45 -7.63 -12.94 -10.82
CA ARG A 45 -6.89 -11.99 -9.97
C ARG A 45 -7.76 -10.88 -9.38
N LEU A 46 -8.92 -10.56 -9.97
CA LEU A 46 -9.82 -9.56 -9.37
C LEU A 46 -10.41 -10.05 -8.04
N GLU A 47 -10.60 -11.36 -7.88
CA GLU A 47 -11.06 -11.96 -6.61
C GLU A 47 -10.00 -11.72 -5.53
N GLU A 48 -8.73 -12.01 -5.85
CA GLU A 48 -7.58 -11.78 -4.96
C GLU A 48 -7.40 -10.32 -4.57
N ILE A 49 -7.53 -9.39 -5.53
CA ILE A 49 -7.43 -7.94 -5.27
C ILE A 49 -8.57 -7.50 -4.35
N SER A 50 -9.79 -7.98 -4.57
CA SER A 50 -10.94 -7.62 -3.74
C SER A 50 -10.79 -8.13 -2.31
N GLU A 51 -10.28 -9.35 -2.11
CA GLU A 51 -9.98 -9.90 -0.79
C GLU A 51 -8.85 -9.16 -0.08
N TRP A 52 -7.80 -8.80 -0.81
CA TRP A 52 -6.69 -8.00 -0.28
C TRP A 52 -7.19 -6.63 0.21
N MET A 53 -8.00 -5.96 -0.61
CA MET A 53 -8.61 -4.68 -0.23
C MET A 53 -9.54 -4.82 0.97
N ALA A 54 -10.36 -5.87 1.02
CA ALA A 54 -11.25 -6.13 2.15
C ALA A 54 -10.48 -6.24 3.48
N ALA A 55 -9.35 -6.95 3.45
CA ALA A 55 -8.49 -7.12 4.61
C ALA A 55 -7.88 -5.80 5.09
N TRP A 56 -7.46 -4.92 4.18
CA TRP A 56 -6.85 -3.63 4.55
C TRP A 56 -7.85 -2.52 4.84
N GLN A 57 -9.11 -2.67 4.38
CA GLN A 57 -10.20 -1.74 4.70
C GLN A 57 -11.05 -2.19 5.90
N GLY A 58 -10.86 -3.41 6.41
CA GLY A 58 -11.71 -3.98 7.47
C GLY A 58 -13.18 -4.12 7.04
N SER A 59 -13.44 -4.40 5.75
CA SER A 59 -14.78 -4.45 5.18
C SER A 59 -14.91 -5.57 4.15
N ALA A 60 -15.96 -6.41 4.28
CA ALA A 60 -16.29 -7.45 3.30
C ALA A 60 -16.76 -6.90 1.93
N ARG A 61 -17.02 -5.59 1.86
CA ARG A 61 -17.39 -4.84 0.65
C ARG A 61 -16.44 -3.66 0.50
N PRO A 62 -15.19 -3.91 0.07
CA PRO A 62 -14.23 -2.83 -0.13
C PRO A 62 -14.67 -1.93 -1.28
N HIS A 63 -14.30 -0.66 -1.21
CA HIS A 63 -14.61 0.37 -2.21
C HIS A 63 -13.40 1.26 -2.48
N VAL A 64 -13.40 1.93 -3.64
CA VAL A 64 -12.38 2.93 -4.02
C VAL A 64 -13.09 4.22 -4.41
N ASP A 65 -13.29 5.10 -3.44
CA ASP A 65 -14.00 6.37 -3.71
C ASP A 65 -13.04 7.51 -4.06
N ARG A 66 -11.85 7.50 -3.46
CA ARG A 66 -10.86 8.59 -3.56
C ARG A 66 -9.43 8.01 -3.68
N PRO A 67 -9.08 7.40 -4.83
CA PRO A 67 -7.72 6.89 -5.01
C PRO A 67 -6.72 8.04 -4.96
N LEU A 68 -5.61 7.85 -4.26
CA LEU A 68 -4.52 8.82 -4.13
C LEU A 68 -3.25 8.26 -4.75
N VAL A 69 -2.57 9.08 -5.55
CA VAL A 69 -1.24 8.79 -6.09
C VAL A 69 -0.27 9.79 -5.49
N ALA A 70 0.70 9.31 -4.71
CA ALA A 70 1.80 10.12 -4.18
C ALA A 70 3.04 9.94 -5.07
N VAL A 71 3.49 11.03 -5.70
CA VAL A 71 4.71 11.04 -6.51
C VAL A 71 5.84 11.65 -5.68
N PHE A 72 6.88 10.86 -5.42
CA PHE A 72 8.10 11.32 -4.76
C PHE A 72 9.17 11.57 -5.83
N ALA A 73 9.51 12.83 -6.05
CA ALA A 73 10.56 13.23 -7.00
C ALA A 73 11.71 13.88 -6.23
N GLY A 74 12.95 13.51 -6.56
CA GLY A 74 14.14 13.98 -5.88
C GLY A 74 15.38 13.88 -6.75
N ASN A 75 16.25 14.87 -6.63
CA ASN A 75 17.53 14.90 -7.31
C ASN A 75 18.58 14.05 -6.59
N HIS A 76 19.53 13.53 -7.35
CA HIS A 76 20.60 12.68 -6.83
C HIS A 76 21.96 13.23 -7.26
N GLY A 77 22.87 13.45 -6.30
CA GLY A 77 24.19 14.04 -6.58
C GLY A 77 25.09 13.20 -7.49
N VAL A 78 24.87 11.88 -7.55
CA VAL A 78 25.61 10.97 -8.43
C VAL A 78 25.46 11.32 -9.92
N VAL A 79 24.41 12.06 -10.29
CA VAL A 79 24.20 12.53 -11.67
C VAL A 79 25.40 13.35 -12.18
N ALA A 80 26.11 14.07 -11.31
CA ALA A 80 27.31 14.81 -11.66
C ALA A 80 28.46 13.91 -12.21
N GLN A 81 28.38 12.59 -12.02
CA GLN A 81 29.35 11.63 -12.54
C GLN A 81 29.00 11.13 -13.95
N GLY A 82 27.99 11.71 -14.62
CA GLY A 82 27.63 11.35 -16.00
C GLY A 82 26.86 10.04 -16.15
N VAL A 83 26.28 9.52 -15.06
CA VAL A 83 25.54 8.25 -15.04
C VAL A 83 24.10 8.35 -15.56
N SER A 84 23.61 9.56 -15.82
CA SER A 84 22.25 9.82 -16.26
C SER A 84 22.21 10.23 -17.73
N ALA A 85 21.22 9.72 -18.47
CA ALA A 85 20.92 10.15 -19.84
C ALA A 85 20.28 11.55 -19.92
N PHE A 86 19.81 12.09 -18.78
CA PHE A 86 19.11 13.39 -18.70
C PHE A 86 19.77 14.32 -17.67
N PRO A 87 19.74 15.65 -17.89
CA PRO A 87 20.30 16.60 -16.94
C PRO A 87 19.48 16.64 -15.63
N GLN A 88 20.14 17.01 -14.53
CA GLN A 88 19.52 17.08 -13.21
C GLN A 88 18.30 18.02 -13.17
N SER A 89 18.32 19.09 -13.96
CA SER A 89 17.25 20.09 -14.04
C SER A 89 15.91 19.56 -14.57
N VAL A 90 15.84 18.32 -15.04
CA VAL A 90 14.56 17.67 -15.39
C VAL A 90 13.71 17.46 -14.14
N THR A 91 14.33 17.27 -12.98
CA THR A 91 13.63 17.32 -11.68
C THR A 91 13.92 18.67 -11.04
N GLN A 92 12.89 19.50 -10.83
CA GLN A 92 12.97 20.81 -10.16
C GLN A 92 12.56 20.74 -8.70
#